data_AF-A0AAV1SNC9-F1
#
_entry.id   AF-A0AAV1SNC9-F1
#
_cell.length_a   1.000
_cell.length_b   1.000
_cell.length_c   1.000
_cell.angle_alpha   90.00
_cell.angle_beta   90.00
_cell.angle_gamma   90.00
#
_symmetry.space_group_name_H-M   'P 1'
#
loop_
_entity.id
_entity.type
_entity.pdbx_description
1 polymer ?
#
loop_
_entity_poly.entity_id
_entity_poly.type
_entity_poly.pdbx_seq_one_letter_code
_entity_poly.pdbx_strand_id
1 'polypeptide(L)'
;MAEETQPKWKGKATVVLESPTADQVWPFLEDFCNLQKWLPGVDTCYQVEGKLGQPGLIRYCGSSTLSADGSQEETKISWAKEKLIMIDPIERCLSYEILENNIGFKSYVATMKVLPIKDGDGQRGCKIEWFFVADPIEGWSLEDFNSYINSSLQFMGQKMEQAVLSG
;
A
#
# COMPACT_ATOMS: atom_id res chain seq x y z
N MET A 1 -15.68 -5.95 -32.12
CA MET A 1 -15.50 -4.69 -31.36
C MET A 1 -14.08 -4.75 -30.81
N ALA A 2 -13.15 -3.98 -31.37
CA ALA A 2 -11.82 -3.87 -30.78
C ALA A 2 -11.94 -2.95 -29.58
N GLU A 3 -11.80 -3.51 -28.38
CA GLU A 3 -11.71 -2.72 -27.16
C GLU A 3 -10.39 -1.95 -27.26
N GLU A 4 -10.44 -0.65 -27.55
CA GLU A 4 -9.27 0.22 -27.46
C GLU A 4 -8.84 0.25 -25.99
N THR A 5 -7.95 -0.66 -25.60
CA THR A 5 -7.34 -0.67 -24.28
C THR A 5 -6.58 0.63 -24.10
N GLN A 6 -7.13 1.54 -23.30
CA GLN A 6 -6.40 2.71 -22.85
C GLN A 6 -5.06 2.28 -22.22
N PRO A 7 -3.97 3.05 -22.41
CA PRO A 7 -2.68 2.67 -21.86
C PRO A 7 -2.76 2.55 -20.34
N LYS A 8 -2.17 1.47 -19.82
CA LYS A 8 -2.10 1.26 -18.36
C LYS A 8 -1.37 2.42 -17.69
N TRP A 9 -1.93 2.88 -16.58
CA TRP A 9 -1.29 3.78 -15.65
C TRP A 9 -0.12 3.10 -14.97
N LYS A 10 0.95 3.87 -14.77
CA LYS A 10 2.12 3.48 -13.99
C LYS A 10 2.48 4.60 -13.05
N GLY A 11 2.82 4.26 -11.82
CA GLY A 11 3.22 5.23 -10.82
C GLY A 11 4.23 4.67 -9.84
N LYS A 12 4.93 5.58 -9.19
CA LYS A 12 5.94 5.29 -8.18
C LYS A 12 5.92 6.40 -7.13
N ALA A 13 5.87 5.99 -5.86
CA ALA A 13 6.17 6.85 -4.72
C ALA A 13 7.41 6.33 -3.99
N THR A 14 8.12 7.23 -3.33
CA THR A 14 9.27 6.88 -2.47
C THR A 14 9.31 7.74 -1.22
N VAL A 15 9.71 7.16 -0.10
CA VAL A 15 10.04 7.89 1.14
C VAL A 15 11.39 7.41 1.66
N VAL A 16 12.20 8.35 2.15
CA VAL A 16 13.48 8.07 2.80
C VAL A 16 13.29 8.26 4.30
N LEU A 17 13.72 7.27 5.08
CA LEU A 17 13.73 7.30 6.54
C LEU A 17 15.19 7.32 6.98
N GLU A 18 15.60 8.35 7.71
CA GLU A 18 17.00 8.58 8.03
C GLU A 18 17.50 7.70 9.19
N SER A 19 16.59 7.31 10.08
CA SER A 19 16.95 6.60 11.30
C SER A 19 16.81 5.07 11.18
N PRO A 20 15.65 4.49 10.84
CA PRO A 20 15.44 3.06 10.91
C PRO A 20 16.09 2.33 9.73
N THR A 21 16.73 1.20 10.00
CA THR A 21 17.28 0.33 8.95
C THR A 21 16.17 -0.36 8.18
N ALA A 22 16.52 -0.91 7.01
CA ALA A 22 15.55 -1.64 6.19
C ALA A 22 14.98 -2.87 6.93
N ASP A 23 15.77 -3.52 7.79
CA ASP A 23 15.37 -4.68 8.58
C ASP A 23 14.44 -4.31 9.75
N GLN A 24 14.51 -3.07 10.24
CA GLN A 24 13.58 -2.57 11.26
C GLN A 24 12.21 -2.20 10.66
N VAL A 25 12.18 -1.75 9.40
CA VAL A 25 10.95 -1.29 8.73
C VAL A 25 10.23 -2.43 8.02
N TRP A 26 10.96 -3.36 7.41
CA TRP A 26 10.36 -4.45 6.63
C TRP A 26 9.28 -5.25 7.37
N PRO A 27 9.45 -5.61 8.67
CA PRO A 27 8.41 -6.32 9.43
C PRO A 27 7.04 -5.63 9.44
N PHE A 28 7.00 -4.31 9.33
CA PHE A 28 5.75 -3.56 9.27
C PHE A 28 5.00 -3.71 7.95
N LEU A 29 5.73 -3.89 6.84
CA LEU A 29 5.17 -4.09 5.51
C LEU A 29 4.87 -5.56 5.21
N GLU A 30 5.73 -6.47 5.68
CA GLU A 30 5.56 -7.91 5.48
C GLU A 30 4.34 -8.47 6.24
N ASP A 31 3.93 -7.78 7.33
CA ASP A 31 2.68 -8.01 8.05
C ASP A 31 1.46 -7.55 7.22
N PHE A 32 1.27 -8.21 6.08
CA PHE A 32 0.37 -7.85 5.00
C PHE A 32 -1.08 -7.59 5.45
N CYS A 33 -1.57 -8.33 6.44
CA CYS A 33 -2.95 -8.20 6.93
C CYS A 33 -3.13 -7.12 8.01
N ASN A 34 -2.09 -6.36 8.35
CA ASN A 34 -2.14 -5.30 9.36
C ASN A 34 -1.87 -3.89 8.78
N LEU A 35 -2.24 -3.70 7.51
CA LEU A 35 -1.99 -2.44 6.80
C LEU A 35 -2.71 -1.22 7.40
N GLN A 36 -3.86 -1.41 8.08
CA GLN A 36 -4.60 -0.34 8.80
C GLN A 36 -3.75 0.34 9.89
N LYS A 37 -2.71 -0.34 10.39
CA LYS A 37 -1.75 0.28 11.33
C LYS A 37 -0.95 1.41 10.66
N TRP A 38 -0.79 1.38 9.35
CA TRP A 38 0.18 2.23 8.63
C TRP A 38 -0.46 3.11 7.56
N LEU A 39 -1.33 2.56 6.72
CA LEU A 39 -1.91 3.26 5.57
C LEU A 39 -3.04 4.20 6.03
N PRO A 40 -2.94 5.51 5.75
CA PRO A 40 -4.01 6.43 6.06
C PRO A 40 -5.28 6.11 5.27
N GLY A 41 -6.43 6.27 5.92
CA GLY A 41 -7.72 6.02 5.30
C GLY A 41 -8.10 4.55 5.17
N VAL A 42 -7.38 3.61 5.80
CA VAL A 42 -7.85 2.23 5.99
C VAL A 42 -8.17 2.02 7.47
N ASP A 43 -9.43 1.73 7.76
CA ASP A 43 -9.91 1.53 9.14
C ASP A 43 -9.77 0.07 9.57
N THR A 44 -9.94 -0.85 8.62
CA THR A 44 -9.86 -2.29 8.89
C THR A 44 -9.02 -2.99 7.84
N CYS A 45 -8.19 -3.93 8.30
CA CYS A 45 -7.45 -4.85 7.46
C CYS A 45 -7.36 -6.19 8.18
N TYR A 46 -7.72 -7.29 7.50
CA TYR A 46 -7.68 -8.63 8.08
C TYR A 46 -7.58 -9.70 7.00
N GLN A 47 -7.14 -10.90 7.40
CA GLN A 47 -7.04 -12.07 6.53
C GLN A 47 -8.42 -12.63 6.17
N VAL A 48 -8.62 -12.92 4.88
CA VAL A 48 -9.83 -13.59 4.36
C VAL A 48 -9.53 -15.03 3.98
N GLU A 49 -8.42 -15.29 3.29
CA GLU A 49 -8.05 -16.61 2.78
C GLU A 49 -6.52 -16.77 2.73
N GLY A 50 -6.03 -18.00 2.65
CA GLY A 50 -4.61 -18.31 2.49
C GLY A 50 -3.87 -18.43 3.82
N LYS A 51 -2.54 -18.40 3.78
CA LYS A 51 -1.68 -18.51 4.97
C LYS A 51 -0.89 -17.22 5.16
N LEU A 52 -0.82 -16.72 6.40
CA LEU A 52 -0.07 -15.50 6.73
C LEU A 52 1.38 -15.60 6.22
N GLY A 53 1.85 -14.50 5.60
CA GLY A 53 3.21 -14.39 5.06
C GLY A 53 3.53 -15.28 3.86
N GLN A 54 2.53 -15.82 3.16
CA GLN A 54 2.74 -16.70 2.00
C GLN A 54 2.01 -16.17 0.75
N PRO A 55 2.59 -16.35 -0.46
CA PRO A 55 1.88 -16.10 -1.71
C PRO A 55 0.52 -16.82 -1.75
N GLY A 56 -0.50 -16.11 -2.24
CA GLY A 56 -1.90 -16.56 -2.22
C GLY A 56 -2.71 -16.07 -1.02
N LEU A 57 -2.08 -15.45 -0.01
CA LEU A 57 -2.78 -14.78 1.09
C LEU A 57 -3.69 -13.66 0.56
N ILE A 58 -4.95 -13.65 1.00
CA ILE A 58 -5.92 -12.60 0.67
C ILE A 58 -6.25 -11.80 1.92
N ARG A 59 -6.14 -10.47 1.82
CA ARG A 59 -6.61 -9.52 2.84
C ARG A 59 -7.85 -8.78 2.36
N TYR A 60 -8.71 -8.39 3.29
CA TYR A 60 -9.73 -7.37 3.07
C TYR A 60 -9.24 -6.06 3.66
N CYS A 61 -9.33 -4.96 2.91
CA CYS A 61 -9.10 -3.60 3.38
C CYS A 61 -10.39 -2.80 3.26
N GLY A 62 -10.78 -2.07 4.30
CA GLY A 62 -12.00 -1.26 4.33
C GLY A 62 -11.77 0.12 4.93
N SER A 63 -12.54 1.09 4.44
CA SER A 63 -12.55 2.49 4.87
C SER A 63 -13.99 2.99 4.95
N SER A 64 -14.28 3.81 5.96
CA SER A 64 -15.58 4.42 6.19
C SER A 64 -15.40 5.94 6.26
N THR A 65 -15.87 6.65 5.25
CA THR A 65 -15.88 8.11 5.27
C THR A 65 -17.24 8.63 5.68
N LEU A 66 -17.27 9.51 6.68
CA LEU A 66 -18.46 10.25 7.06
C LEU A 66 -18.67 11.40 6.06
N SER A 67 -19.89 11.50 5.51
CA SER A 67 -20.29 12.58 4.64
C SER A 67 -20.26 13.91 5.41
N ALA A 68 -19.55 14.91 4.88
CA ALA A 68 -19.27 16.19 5.57
C ALA A 68 -20.50 17.09 5.79
N ASP A 69 -21.66 16.72 5.26
CA ASP A 69 -22.85 17.57 5.22
C ASP A 69 -23.78 17.43 6.45
N GLY A 70 -23.46 16.58 7.42
CA GLY A 70 -24.24 16.45 8.66
C GLY A 70 -25.70 16.00 8.47
N SER A 71 -26.11 15.69 7.24
CA SER A 71 -27.36 15.04 6.91
C SER A 71 -27.26 13.54 7.25
N GLN A 72 -28.33 13.01 7.84
CA GLN A 72 -28.40 11.62 8.29
C GLN A 72 -28.19 10.64 7.12
N GLU A 73 -27.18 9.78 7.29
CA GLU A 73 -27.17 8.37 6.87
C GLU A 73 -26.77 7.94 5.45
N GLU A 74 -25.63 8.39 4.91
CA GLU A 74 -24.85 7.48 4.05
C GLU A 74 -23.37 7.51 4.42
N THR A 75 -22.96 6.60 5.32
CA THR A 75 -21.54 6.24 5.48
C THR A 75 -21.09 5.57 4.19
N LYS A 76 -20.23 6.25 3.42
CA LYS A 76 -19.66 5.63 2.24
C LYS A 76 -18.56 4.66 2.68
N ILE A 77 -18.82 3.38 2.49
CA ILE A 77 -17.86 2.31 2.76
C ILE A 77 -17.13 1.99 1.45
N SER A 78 -15.81 2.13 1.44
CA SER A 78 -14.96 1.64 0.36
C SER A 78 -14.16 0.43 0.82
N TRP A 79 -13.99 -0.56 -0.05
CA TRP A 79 -13.25 -1.77 0.26
C TRP A 79 -12.58 -2.39 -0.96
N ALA A 80 -11.52 -3.15 -0.69
CA ALA A 80 -10.83 -4.00 -1.65
C ALA A 80 -10.37 -5.31 -1.00
N LYS A 81 -10.48 -6.41 -1.75
CA LYS A 81 -9.78 -7.67 -1.45
C LYS A 81 -8.51 -7.72 -2.25
N GLU A 82 -7.40 -7.92 -1.59
CA GLU A 82 -6.07 -7.90 -2.18
C GLU A 82 -5.35 -9.21 -1.94
N LYS A 83 -4.75 -9.77 -2.99
CA LYS A 83 -4.02 -11.03 -2.95
C LYS A 83 -2.53 -10.78 -3.03
N LEU A 84 -1.79 -11.33 -2.08
CA LEU A 84 -0.33 -11.37 -2.09
C LEU A 84 0.14 -12.31 -3.20
N ILE A 85 0.82 -11.76 -4.21
CA ILE A 85 1.34 -12.52 -5.36
C ILE A 85 2.74 -13.06 -5.04
N MET A 86 3.55 -12.23 -4.39
CA MET A 86 4.95 -12.53 -4.10
C MET A 86 5.36 -11.82 -2.82
N ILE A 87 6.21 -12.46 -2.04
CA ILE A 87 6.87 -11.88 -0.88
C ILE A 87 8.27 -12.49 -0.79
N ASP A 88 9.27 -11.63 -0.66
CA ASP A 88 10.66 -12.00 -0.50
C ASP A 88 11.24 -11.22 0.69
N PRO A 89 11.40 -11.87 1.86
CA PRO A 89 11.98 -11.24 3.04
C PRO A 89 13.46 -10.88 2.90
N ILE A 90 14.21 -11.54 2.01
CA ILE A 90 15.63 -11.28 1.78
C ILE A 90 15.78 -9.98 1.00
N GLU A 91 15.03 -9.85 -0.09
CA GLU A 91 14.98 -8.64 -0.91
C GLU A 91 14.07 -7.54 -0.34
N ARG A 92 13.39 -7.82 0.79
CA ARG A 92 12.41 -6.96 1.46
C ARG A 92 11.42 -6.36 0.48
N CYS A 93 10.78 -7.23 -0.30
CA CYS A 93 9.79 -6.83 -1.28
C CYS A 93 8.56 -7.72 -1.29
N LEU A 94 7.43 -7.12 -1.63
CA LEU A 94 6.17 -7.84 -1.85
C LEU A 94 5.41 -7.23 -3.01
N SER A 95 4.60 -8.05 -3.66
CA SER A 95 3.68 -7.63 -4.72
C SER A 95 2.29 -8.19 -4.46
N TYR A 96 1.27 -7.41 -4.77
CA TYR A 96 -0.12 -7.80 -4.59
C TYR A 96 -1.00 -7.26 -5.73
N GLU A 97 -2.14 -7.92 -5.95
CA GLU A 97 -3.20 -7.48 -6.86
C GLU A 97 -4.50 -7.22 -6.11
N ILE A 98 -5.33 -6.33 -6.65
CA ILE A 98 -6.73 -6.20 -6.24
C ILE A 98 -7.55 -7.24 -7.00
N LEU A 99 -8.29 -8.07 -6.28
CA LEU A 99 -9.19 -9.09 -6.86
C LEU A 99 -10.62 -8.58 -7.01
N GLU A 100 -11.14 -7.97 -5.96
CA GLU A 100 -12.51 -7.48 -5.86
C GLU A 100 -12.49 -6.16 -5.11
N ASN A 101 -13.34 -5.22 -5.47
CA ASN A 101 -13.47 -3.93 -4.79
C ASN A 101 -14.78 -3.25 -5.19
N ASN A 102 -15.22 -2.28 -4.39
CA ASN A 102 -16.34 -1.39 -4.75
C ASN A 102 -15.89 0.04 -5.09
N ILE A 103 -14.59 0.23 -5.35
CA ILE A 103 -13.97 1.54 -5.60
C ILE A 103 -13.92 1.85 -7.10
N GLY A 104 -13.82 0.82 -7.95
CA GLY A 104 -13.70 0.95 -9.40
C GLY A 104 -12.36 0.47 -9.98
N PHE A 105 -11.51 -0.20 -9.20
CA PHE A 105 -10.30 -0.81 -9.73
C PHE A 105 -10.65 -2.01 -10.63
N LYS A 106 -10.04 -2.02 -11.82
CA LYS A 106 -10.04 -3.17 -12.75
C LYS A 106 -8.75 -3.96 -12.56
N SER A 107 -7.82 -3.95 -13.53
CA SER A 107 -6.46 -4.46 -13.29
C SER A 107 -5.69 -3.49 -12.40
N TYR A 108 -5.17 -3.99 -11.28
CA TYR A 108 -4.25 -3.26 -10.42
C TYR A 108 -3.24 -4.22 -9.80
N VAL A 109 -1.95 -3.95 -9.99
CA VAL A 109 -0.86 -4.66 -9.34
C VAL A 109 0.07 -3.63 -8.73
N ALA A 110 0.43 -3.81 -7.46
CA ALA A 110 1.39 -2.98 -6.78
C ALA A 110 2.57 -3.80 -6.24
N THR A 111 3.70 -3.13 -6.04
CA THR A 111 4.90 -3.69 -5.46
C THR A 111 5.47 -2.70 -4.45
N MET A 112 5.77 -3.18 -3.25
CA MET A 112 6.45 -2.41 -2.21
C MET A 112 7.84 -3.00 -1.96
N LYS A 113 8.85 -2.14 -1.76
CA LYS A 113 10.24 -2.54 -1.49
C LYS A 113 10.83 -1.69 -0.38
N VAL A 114 11.68 -2.28 0.46
CA VAL A 114 12.49 -1.55 1.45
C VAL A 114 13.97 -1.74 1.14
N LEU A 115 14.61 -0.66 0.69
CA LEU A 115 15.99 -0.63 0.27
C LEU A 115 16.87 -0.05 1.39
N PRO A 116 17.96 -0.72 1.79
CA PRO A 116 18.89 -0.14 2.75
C PRO A 116 19.59 1.07 2.14
N ILE A 117 19.78 2.12 2.92
CA ILE A 117 20.67 3.22 2.58
C ILE A 117 22.00 2.95 3.27
N LYS A 118 23.08 2.85 2.49
CA LYS A 118 24.42 2.62 3.00
C LYS A 118 25.09 3.96 3.25
N ASP A 119 25.65 4.15 4.44
CA ASP A 119 26.49 5.30 4.81
C ASP A 119 27.80 4.76 5.40
N GLY A 120 28.89 4.87 4.63
CA GLY A 120 30.18 4.25 4.98
C GLY A 120 30.10 2.73 5.15
N ASP A 121 30.67 2.22 6.25
CA ASP A 121 30.70 0.79 6.61
C ASP A 121 29.38 0.28 7.26
N GLY A 122 28.35 1.13 7.39
CA GLY A 122 27.08 0.80 8.06
C GLY A 122 25.83 0.98 7.19
N GLN A 123 24.71 0.43 7.67
CA GLN A 123 23.37 0.80 7.17
C GLN A 123 22.82 1.93 8.04
N ARG A 124 22.52 3.08 7.43
CA ARG A 124 21.90 4.22 8.11
C ARG A 124 20.66 4.62 7.34
N GLY A 125 19.51 4.33 7.91
CA GLY A 125 18.23 4.59 7.26
C GLY A 125 17.86 3.58 6.18
N CYS A 126 16.71 3.83 5.58
CA CYS A 126 16.19 3.04 4.47
C CYS A 126 15.31 3.89 3.55
N LYS A 127 15.01 3.35 2.37
CA LYS A 127 14.07 3.93 1.43
C LYS A 127 12.96 2.93 1.15
N ILE A 128 11.71 3.35 1.34
CA ILE A 128 10.55 2.57 0.92
C ILE A 128 10.14 3.04 -0.47
N GLU A 129 9.91 2.10 -1.38
CA GLU A 129 9.38 2.37 -2.71
C GLU A 129 8.03 1.66 -2.88
N TRP A 130 7.03 2.35 -3.45
CA TRP A 130 5.73 1.78 -3.78
C TRP A 130 5.43 2.06 -5.25
N PHE A 131 5.35 1.00 -6.04
CA PHE A 131 5.06 1.04 -7.47
C PHE A 131 3.69 0.46 -7.74
N PHE A 132 3.01 0.96 -8.77
CA PHE A 132 1.80 0.32 -9.29
C PHE A 132 1.74 0.33 -10.81
N VAL A 133 1.01 -0.64 -11.34
CA VAL A 133 0.52 -0.67 -12.72
C VAL A 133 -0.98 -0.97 -12.66
N ALA A 134 -1.78 -0.13 -13.29
CA ALA A 134 -3.23 -0.24 -13.22
C ALA A 134 -3.90 0.14 -14.55
N ASP A 135 -5.10 -0.35 -14.78
CA ASP A 135 -5.99 0.30 -15.75
C ASP A 135 -6.43 1.67 -15.21
N PRO A 136 -6.84 2.62 -16.07
CA PRO A 136 -7.41 3.89 -15.62
C PRO A 136 -8.57 3.66 -14.65
N ILE A 137 -8.53 4.37 -13.52
CA ILE A 137 -9.51 4.24 -12.44
C ILE A 137 -10.56 5.33 -12.61
N GLU A 138 -11.84 4.94 -12.66
CA GLU A 138 -12.93 5.89 -12.84
C GLU A 138 -12.98 6.92 -11.70
N GLY A 139 -13.18 8.18 -12.05
CA GLY A 139 -13.21 9.29 -11.09
C GLY A 139 -11.84 9.78 -10.61
N TRP A 140 -10.75 9.18 -11.08
CA TRP A 140 -9.39 9.63 -10.79
C TRP A 140 -8.68 10.14 -12.04
N SER A 141 -7.72 11.05 -11.85
CA SER A 141 -6.63 11.26 -12.79
C SER A 141 -5.39 10.50 -12.33
N LEU A 142 -4.46 10.20 -13.25
CA LEU A 142 -3.17 9.60 -12.89
C LEU A 142 -2.38 10.49 -11.93
N GLU A 143 -2.49 11.82 -12.07
CA GLU A 143 -1.80 12.78 -11.21
C GLU A 143 -2.35 12.74 -9.78
N ASP A 144 -3.68 12.81 -9.63
CA ASP A 144 -4.34 12.76 -8.32
C ASP A 144 -4.07 11.42 -7.61
N PHE A 145 -4.12 10.32 -8.35
CA PHE A 145 -3.86 9.00 -7.78
C PHE A 145 -2.39 8.84 -7.38
N ASN A 146 -1.45 9.34 -8.18
CA ASN A 146 -0.03 9.39 -7.76
C ASN A 146 0.18 10.26 -6.53
N SER A 147 -0.50 11.41 -6.45
CA SER A 147 -0.44 12.29 -5.28
C SER A 147 -0.97 11.60 -4.02
N TYR A 148 -2.07 10.85 -4.14
CA TYR A 148 -2.62 10.02 -3.07
C TYR A 148 -1.64 8.94 -2.60
N ILE A 149 -1.07 8.16 -3.53
CA ILE A 149 -0.09 7.11 -3.20
C ILE A 149 1.16 7.72 -2.55
N ASN A 150 1.64 8.85 -3.07
CA ASN A 150 2.79 9.53 -2.49
C ASN A 150 2.51 10.02 -1.07
N SER A 151 1.41 10.74 -0.85
CA SER A 151 1.02 11.24 0.47
C SER A 151 0.80 10.10 1.48
N SER A 152 0.20 9.00 1.02
CA SER A 152 0.02 7.79 1.82
C SER A 152 1.35 7.17 2.24
N LEU A 153 2.30 7.07 1.30
CA LEU A 153 3.62 6.51 1.59
C LEU A 153 4.44 7.40 2.54
N GLN A 154 4.36 8.72 2.40
CA GLN A 154 5.01 9.64 3.35
C GLN A 154 4.47 9.45 4.76
N PHE A 155 3.14 9.38 4.92
CA PHE A 155 2.51 9.14 6.21
C PHE A 155 2.89 7.78 6.81
N MET A 156 2.85 6.72 6.00
CA MET A 156 3.29 5.38 6.42
C MET A 156 4.74 5.42 6.91
N GLY A 157 5.64 6.04 6.15
CA GLY A 157 7.06 6.15 6.49
C GLY A 157 7.28 6.84 7.83
N GLN A 158 6.66 8.00 8.04
CA GLN A 158 6.75 8.74 9.31
C GLN A 158 6.22 7.91 10.48
N LYS A 159 5.07 7.26 10.33
CA LYS A 159 4.46 6.46 11.39
C LYS A 159 5.29 5.23 11.74
N MET A 160 5.88 4.57 10.74
CA MET A 160 6.80 3.45 10.92
C MET A 160 8.08 3.89 11.61
N GLU A 161 8.68 5.00 11.20
CA GLU A 161 9.88 5.55 11.85
C GLU A 161 9.62 5.85 13.34
N GLN A 162 8.48 6.48 13.67
CA GLN A 162 8.10 6.70 15.06
C GLN A 162 7.89 5.40 15.84
N ALA A 163 7.31 4.37 15.21
CA ALA A 163 7.14 3.06 15.84
C ALA A 163 8.47 2.36 16.14
N VAL A 164 9.49 2.51 15.29
CA VAL A 164 10.85 2.01 15.58
C VAL A 164 11.49 2.79 16.73
N LEU A 165 11.35 4.12 16.75
CA LEU A 165 12.00 4.98 17.74
C LEU A 165 11.36 4.92 19.13
N SER A 166 10.09 4.48 19.22
CA SER A 166 9.34 4.41 20.48
C SER A 166 9.37 3.02 21.13
N GLY A 167 9.95 2.01 20.48
CA GLY A 167 10.06 0.63 20.97
C GLY A 167 11.45 0.31 21.48
#